data_AF-A0A9P6CDI3-F1
#
_entry.id   AF-A0A9P6CDI3-F1
#
_cell.length_a   1.000
_cell.length_b   1.000
_cell.length_c   1.000
_cell.angle_alpha   90.00
_cell.angle_beta   90.00
_cell.angle_gamma   90.00
#
_symmetry.space_group_name_H-M   'P 1'
#
loop_
_entity.id
_entity.type
_entity.pdbx_description
1 polymer ?
#
loop_
_entity_poly.entity_id
_entity_poly.type
_entity_poly.pdbx_seq_one_letter_code
_entity_poly.pdbx_strand_id
1 'polypeptide(L)'
;MGRSAKYFTNEERVSVAKLKQKERRQTPHGKALIRAQRQTLYRKAHGRQGSSTSTSSHYLPRNLLAAATTPLPETSHLFRQALRSTQLLDETGLDLWDTGPPYPTGTPSDTPHELRFTGRLEEVMHGRLNWMSPSMPGVLQMNS
;
A
#
# COMPACT_ATOMS: atom_id res chain seq x y z
N MET A 1 -35.71 -0.61 63.17
CA MET A 1 -34.93 -1.65 62.47
C MET A 1 -34.62 -1.14 61.07
N GLY A 2 -33.37 -1.18 60.61
CA GLY A 2 -33.06 -0.82 59.23
C GLY A 2 -31.58 -0.53 58.99
N ARG A 3 -30.71 -1.54 59.13
CA ARG A 3 -29.34 -1.46 58.61
C ARG A 3 -29.41 -1.58 57.09
N SER A 4 -29.16 -0.51 56.33
CA SER A 4 -28.99 -0.63 54.88
C SER A 4 -27.66 -1.31 54.58
N ALA A 5 -27.69 -2.31 53.69
CA ALA A 5 -26.49 -3.08 53.34
C ALA A 5 -25.52 -2.22 52.52
N LYS A 6 -24.28 -2.09 53.02
CA LYS A 6 -23.18 -1.26 52.47
C LYS A 6 -22.49 -1.85 51.23
N TYR A 7 -23.13 -2.72 50.46
CA TYR A 7 -22.45 -3.45 49.39
C TYR A 7 -23.11 -3.20 48.03
N PHE A 8 -22.31 -2.63 47.13
CA PHE A 8 -22.60 -2.61 45.70
C PHE A 8 -22.98 -4.02 45.24
N THR A 9 -24.12 -4.11 44.56
CA THR A 9 -24.59 -5.32 43.89
C THR A 9 -23.56 -5.78 42.85
N ASN A 10 -23.57 -7.07 42.51
CA ASN A 10 -22.63 -7.59 41.50
C ASN A 10 -22.76 -6.87 40.16
N GLU A 11 -23.98 -6.46 39.80
CA GLU A 11 -24.25 -5.67 38.58
C GLU A 11 -23.57 -4.31 38.62
N GLU A 12 -23.63 -3.61 39.75
CA GLU A 12 -22.93 -2.33 39.94
C GLU A 12 -21.41 -2.50 39.90
N ARG A 13 -20.86 -3.60 40.44
CA ARG A 13 -19.42 -3.86 40.34
C ARG A 13 -18.97 -4.05 38.89
N VAL A 14 -19.76 -4.77 38.09
CA VAL A 14 -19.47 -5.00 36.67
C VAL A 14 -19.61 -3.71 35.87
N SER A 15 -20.64 -2.89 36.14
CA SER A 15 -20.85 -1.62 35.44
C SER A 15 -19.72 -0.63 35.73
N VAL A 16 -19.30 -0.50 36.99
CA VAL A 16 -18.16 0.33 37.40
C VAL A 16 -16.85 -0.18 36.79
N ALA A 17 -16.64 -1.50 36.72
CA ALA A 17 -15.46 -2.06 36.06
C ALA A 17 -15.41 -1.74 34.56
N LYS A 18 -16.55 -1.83 33.87
CA LYS A 18 -16.68 -1.46 32.45
C LYS A 18 -16.41 0.03 32.22
N LEU A 19 -16.93 0.90 33.09
CA LEU A 19 -16.69 2.35 33.01
C LEU A 19 -15.20 2.67 33.20
N LYS A 20 -14.56 2.15 34.24
CA LYS A 20 -13.11 2.32 34.48
C LYS A 20 -12.27 1.78 33.33
N GLN A 21 -12.67 0.67 32.72
CA GLN A 21 -12.00 0.13 31.54
C GLN A 21 -12.13 1.06 30.33
N LYS A 22 -13.32 1.64 30.12
CA LYS A 22 -13.57 2.62 29.04
C LYS A 22 -12.73 3.88 29.24
N GLU A 23 -12.70 4.43 30.45
CA GLU A 23 -11.86 5.58 30.81
C GLU A 23 -10.38 5.29 30.55
N ARG A 24 -9.87 4.15 31.03
CA ARG A 24 -8.47 3.74 30.80
C ARG A 24 -8.13 3.64 29.31
N ARG A 25 -9.04 3.12 28.47
CA ARG A 25 -8.85 3.04 27.01
C ARG A 25 -8.83 4.42 26.33
N GLN A 26 -9.49 5.42 26.89
CA GLN A 26 -9.52 6.77 26.35
C GLN A 26 -8.27 7.59 26.68
N THR A 27 -7.52 7.21 27.72
CA THR A 27 -6.24 7.85 28.06
C THR A 27 -5.22 7.76 26.90
N PRO A 28 -4.29 8.72 26.78
CA PRO A 28 -3.24 8.68 25.75
C PRO A 28 -2.44 7.38 25.79
N HIS A 29 -2.10 6.93 27.00
CA HIS A 29 -1.40 5.66 27.23
C HIS A 29 -2.23 4.45 26.80
N GLY A 30 -3.53 4.43 27.10
CA GLY A 30 -4.44 3.37 26.67
C GLY A 30 -4.55 3.28 25.14
N LYS A 31 -4.65 4.41 24.46
CA LYS A 31 -4.65 4.47 22.99
C LYS A 31 -3.32 4.00 22.39
N ALA A 32 -2.19 4.39 22.98
CA ALA A 32 -0.86 3.96 22.54
C ALA A 32 -0.69 2.44 22.64
N LEU A 33 -1.12 1.83 23.76
CA LEU A 33 -1.12 0.37 23.93
C LEU A 33 -1.98 -0.35 22.88
N ILE A 34 -3.19 0.15 22.63
CA ILE A 34 -4.08 -0.42 21.59
C ILE A 34 -3.43 -0.32 20.21
N ARG A 35 -2.81 0.83 19.90
CA ARG A 35 -2.10 1.03 18.63
C ARG A 35 -0.92 0.07 18.49
N ALA A 36 -0.09 -0.09 19.53
CA ALA A 36 1.01 -1.03 19.54
C ALA A 36 0.55 -2.49 19.38
N GLN A 37 -0.56 -2.87 20.03
CA GLN A 37 -1.16 -4.18 19.88
C GLN A 37 -1.68 -4.41 18.45
N ARG A 38 -2.39 -3.44 17.87
CA ARG A 38 -2.85 -3.53 16.47
C ARG A 38 -1.68 -3.59 15.49
N GLN A 39 -0.63 -2.80 15.72
CA GLN A 39 0.57 -2.79 14.88
C GLN A 39 1.31 -4.13 14.94
N THR A 40 1.43 -4.74 16.13
CA THR A 40 2.04 -6.07 16.27
C THR A 40 1.19 -7.16 15.62
N LEU A 41 -0.13 -7.12 15.74
CA LEU A 41 -1.04 -8.04 15.03
C LEU A 41 -0.93 -7.87 13.52
N TYR A 42 -0.93 -6.64 13.03
CA TYR A 42 -0.77 -6.34 11.60
C TYR A 42 0.59 -6.86 11.09
N ARG A 43 1.68 -6.60 11.81
CA ARG A 43 3.02 -7.11 11.46
C ARG A 43 3.08 -8.64 11.48
N LYS A 44 2.34 -9.31 12.37
CA LYS A 44 2.26 -10.79 12.39
C LYS A 44 1.47 -11.34 11.20
N ALA A 45 0.38 -10.67 10.81
CA ALA A 45 -0.48 -11.12 9.73
C ALA A 45 0.05 -10.76 8.32
N HIS A 46 0.75 -9.62 8.21
CA HIS A 46 1.11 -9.01 6.92
C HIS A 46 2.59 -8.64 6.79
N GLY A 47 3.38 -8.76 7.87
CA GLY A 47 4.83 -8.59 7.75
C GLY A 47 5.41 -9.67 6.85
N ARG A 48 6.55 -9.36 6.21
CA ARG A 48 7.40 -10.32 5.51
C ARG A 48 7.94 -11.39 6.47
N GLN A 49 7.06 -12.27 6.95
CA GLN A 49 7.46 -13.60 7.41
C GLN A 49 7.82 -14.36 6.14
N GLY A 50 9.07 -14.21 5.69
CA GLY A 50 9.65 -15.12 4.72
C GLY A 50 9.42 -16.54 5.21
N SER A 51 8.70 -17.32 4.40
CA SER A 51 8.48 -18.76 4.57
C SER A 51 7.88 -19.20 5.91
N SER A 52 6.62 -18.84 6.19
CA SER A 52 5.82 -19.60 7.16
C SER A 52 5.19 -20.82 6.47
N THR A 53 5.76 -21.98 6.81
CA THR A 53 5.15 -23.31 6.71
C THR A 53 4.77 -23.79 5.30
N SER A 54 5.71 -24.50 4.70
CA SER A 54 5.48 -25.59 3.75
C SER A 54 4.43 -26.57 4.30
N THR A 55 3.16 -26.42 3.91
CA THR A 55 2.16 -27.50 3.71
C THR A 55 0.82 -26.88 3.37
N SER A 56 0.76 -26.24 2.22
CA SER A 56 -0.48 -26.23 1.47
C SER A 56 -0.07 -26.24 0.02
N SER A 57 -0.18 -27.41 -0.60
CA SER A 57 -0.15 -27.53 -2.05
C SER A 57 -1.41 -26.85 -2.59
N HIS A 58 -1.43 -25.52 -2.52
CA HIS A 58 -2.38 -24.71 -3.24
C HIS A 58 -2.05 -24.89 -4.72
N TYR A 59 -2.76 -25.80 -5.37
CA TYR A 59 -2.76 -25.88 -6.82
C TYR A 59 -3.08 -24.49 -7.34
N LEU A 60 -2.11 -23.86 -8.01
CA LEU A 60 -2.35 -22.59 -8.67
C LEU A 60 -3.52 -22.78 -9.64
N PRO A 61 -4.52 -21.88 -9.62
CA PRO A 61 -5.57 -21.87 -10.62
C PRO A 61 -4.98 -21.98 -12.03
N ARG A 62 -5.55 -22.86 -12.86
CA ARG A 62 -4.97 -23.21 -14.17
C ARG A 62 -4.82 -22.00 -15.10
N ASN A 63 -5.71 -21.01 -14.96
CA ASN A 63 -5.64 -19.72 -15.63
C ASN A 63 -4.43 -18.88 -15.20
N LEU A 64 -4.08 -18.89 -13.91
CA LEU A 64 -2.87 -18.22 -13.42
C LEU A 64 -1.62 -18.93 -13.91
N LEU A 65 -1.62 -20.27 -13.92
CA LEU A 65 -0.50 -21.04 -14.47
C LEU A 65 -0.32 -20.73 -15.97
N ALA A 66 -1.42 -20.74 -16.75
CA ALA A 66 -1.39 -20.39 -18.16
C ALA A 66 -0.85 -18.96 -18.39
N ALA A 67 -1.31 -17.98 -17.61
CA ALA A 67 -0.84 -16.60 -17.68
C ALA A 67 0.63 -16.44 -17.27
N ALA A 68 1.11 -17.21 -16.29
CA ALA A 68 2.51 -17.20 -15.87
C ALA A 68 3.42 -17.86 -16.91
N THR A 69 2.90 -18.81 -17.69
CA THR A 69 3.65 -19.50 -18.76
C THR A 69 3.55 -18.82 -20.12
N THR A 70 2.65 -17.85 -20.31
CA THR A 70 2.58 -17.11 -21.57
C THR A 70 3.88 -16.34 -21.80
N PRO A 71 4.56 -16.54 -22.94
CA PRO A 71 5.79 -15.81 -23.23
C PRO A 71 5.49 -14.33 -23.31
N LEU A 72 6.34 -13.52 -22.69
CA LEU A 72 6.25 -12.07 -22.78
C LEU A 72 6.41 -11.64 -24.25
N PRO A 73 5.67 -10.63 -24.71
CA PRO A 73 5.76 -10.18 -26.09
C PRO A 73 7.12 -9.54 -26.36
N GLU A 74 8.03 -10.27 -27.00
CA GLU A 74 9.37 -9.80 -27.39
C GLU A 74 9.34 -8.63 -28.38
N THR A 75 8.21 -8.47 -29.07
CA THR A 75 7.99 -7.39 -30.05
C THR A 75 7.91 -6.02 -29.38
N SER A 76 7.48 -5.94 -28.11
CA SER A 76 7.34 -4.67 -27.42
C SER A 76 8.70 -4.06 -27.08
N HIS A 77 8.94 -2.85 -27.60
CA HIS A 77 10.16 -2.09 -27.36
C HIS A 77 10.37 -1.82 -25.87
N LEU A 78 9.31 -1.50 -25.13
CA LEU A 78 9.38 -1.20 -23.69
C LEU A 78 9.83 -2.42 -22.89
N PHE A 79 9.34 -3.62 -23.21
CA PHE A 79 9.78 -4.85 -22.53
C PHE A 79 11.25 -5.15 -22.81
N ARG A 80 11.71 -5.00 -24.05
CA ARG A 80 13.13 -5.20 -24.39
C ARG A 80 14.04 -4.17 -23.72
N GLN A 81 13.60 -2.92 -23.63
CA GLN A 81 14.34 -1.87 -22.95
C GLN A 81 14.42 -2.15 -21.44
N ALA A 82 13.31 -2.52 -20.82
CA ALA A 82 13.24 -2.88 -19.40
C ALA A 82 14.13 -4.08 -19.06
N LEU A 83 14.19 -5.11 -19.92
CA LEU A 83 15.07 -6.27 -19.73
C LEU A 83 16.56 -5.93 -19.78
N ARG A 84 16.94 -4.87 -20.51
CA ARG A 84 18.34 -4.45 -20.69
C ARG A 84 18.78 -3.39 -19.69
N SER A 85 17.84 -2.66 -19.13
CA SER A 85 18.11 -1.59 -18.17
C SER A 85 18.31 -2.14 -16.77
N THR A 86 19.46 -1.84 -16.17
CA THR A 86 19.72 -2.10 -14.75
C THR A 86 19.19 -0.99 -13.84
N GLN A 87 18.73 0.13 -14.42
CA GLN A 87 18.37 1.37 -13.71
C GLN A 87 16.90 1.77 -13.85
N LEU A 88 16.05 0.97 -14.49
CA LEU A 88 14.64 1.33 -14.65
C LEU A 88 13.82 1.10 -13.37
N LEU A 89 14.25 0.18 -12.50
CA LEU A 89 13.65 0.02 -11.19
C LEU A 89 14.35 0.96 -10.22
N ASP A 90 13.66 2.04 -9.88
CA ASP A 90 14.03 2.84 -8.73
C ASP A 90 13.57 2.11 -7.46
N GLU A 91 14.52 1.46 -6.78
CA GLU A 91 14.27 0.80 -5.50
C GLU A 91 14.33 1.78 -4.31
N THR A 92 14.59 3.08 -4.57
CA THR A 92 14.59 4.08 -3.51
C THR A 92 13.17 4.26 -2.98
N GLY A 93 12.92 3.78 -1.75
CA GLY A 93 11.60 3.76 -1.14
C GLY A 93 10.92 2.39 -1.09
N LEU A 94 11.58 1.30 -1.50
CA LEU A 94 11.03 -0.05 -1.34
C LEU A 94 10.94 -0.45 0.15
N ASP A 95 11.84 0.06 0.98
CA ASP A 95 11.84 -0.06 2.44
C ASP A 95 10.59 0.55 3.09
N LEU A 96 10.00 1.56 2.45
CA LEU A 96 8.76 2.17 2.90
C LEU A 96 7.58 1.20 2.85
N TRP A 97 7.60 0.21 1.94
CA TRP A 97 6.53 -0.77 1.80
C TRP A 97 6.50 -1.77 2.96
N ASP A 98 7.63 -1.92 3.67
CA ASP A 98 7.71 -2.73 4.89
C ASP A 98 7.17 -1.96 6.11
N THR A 99 6.95 -0.65 6.00
CA THR A 99 6.31 0.13 7.06
C THR A 99 4.80 -0.09 7.04
N GLY A 100 4.22 -0.30 8.24
CA GLY A 100 2.77 -0.44 8.37
C GLY A 100 2.06 0.88 8.04
N PRO A 101 0.81 0.84 7.54
CA PRO A 101 0.09 2.05 7.17
C PRO A 101 -0.09 3.01 8.36
N PRO A 102 -0.21 4.33 8.11
CA PRO A 102 -0.31 4.97 6.79
C PRO A 102 1.07 5.15 6.11
N TYR A 103 1.13 4.86 4.81
CA TYR A 103 2.32 5.15 4.00
C TYR A 103 2.50 6.67 3.90
N PRO A 104 3.73 7.19 4.02
CA PRO A 104 3.97 8.60 3.78
C PRO A 104 3.67 8.90 2.32
N THR A 105 2.67 9.75 2.09
CA THR A 105 2.42 10.35 0.79
C THR A 105 3.55 11.36 0.58
N GLY A 106 4.44 11.08 -0.37
CA GLY A 106 5.43 12.06 -0.80
C GLY A 106 4.73 13.35 -1.24
N THR A 107 5.40 14.49 -1.06
CA THR A 107 4.96 15.73 -1.72
C THR A 107 5.02 15.49 -3.23
N PRO A 108 3.93 15.74 -3.97
CA PRO A 108 3.97 15.63 -5.43
C PRO A 108 5.10 16.50 -5.93
N SER A 109 5.95 15.93 -6.77
CA SER A 109 7.06 16.66 -7.34
C SER A 109 6.47 17.56 -8.42
N ASP A 110 6.35 18.86 -8.11
CA ASP A 110 5.85 19.90 -9.04
C ASP A 110 6.89 20.23 -10.13
N THR A 111 7.63 19.24 -10.60
CA THR A 111 8.53 19.45 -11.72
C THR A 111 7.69 19.70 -12.99
N PRO A 112 8.10 20.64 -13.86
CA PRO A 112 7.38 20.92 -15.11
C PRO A 112 7.27 19.71 -16.05
N HIS A 113 8.12 18.70 -15.86
CA HIS A 113 8.05 17.44 -16.58
C HIS A 113 6.90 16.56 -16.06
N GLU A 114 6.80 16.42 -14.73
CA GLU A 114 5.79 15.60 -14.07
C GLU A 114 4.38 16.14 -14.28
N LEU A 115 4.19 17.47 -14.20
CA LEU A 115 2.92 18.12 -14.52
C LEU A 115 2.46 17.87 -15.96
N ARG A 116 3.40 17.82 -16.91
CA ARG A 116 3.10 17.51 -18.32
C ARG A 116 2.79 16.03 -18.50
N PHE A 117 3.47 15.15 -17.77
CA PHE A 117 3.23 13.72 -17.81
C PHE A 117 1.86 13.36 -17.24
N THR A 118 1.51 13.86 -16.06
CA THR A 118 0.22 13.62 -15.40
C THR A 118 -0.93 14.18 -16.24
N GLY A 119 -0.80 15.39 -16.78
CA GLY A 119 -1.80 15.97 -17.67
C GLY A 119 -2.06 15.12 -18.92
N ARG A 120 -1.00 14.62 -19.58
CA ARG A 120 -1.16 13.70 -20.72
C ARG A 120 -1.77 12.36 -20.33
N LEU A 121 -1.41 11.83 -19.15
CA LEU A 121 -1.96 10.57 -18.67
C LEU A 121 -3.46 10.68 -18.42
N GLU A 122 -3.91 11.78 -17.82
CA GLU A 122 -5.33 12.09 -17.63
C GLU A 122 -6.06 12.18 -18.98
N GLU A 123 -5.49 12.89 -19.95
CA GLU A 123 -6.04 12.98 -21.30
C GLU A 123 -6.16 11.60 -21.98
N VAL A 124 -5.19 10.71 -21.82
CA VAL A 124 -5.23 9.33 -22.35
C VAL A 124 -6.30 8.50 -21.64
N MET A 125 -6.36 8.55 -20.31
CA MET A 125 -7.36 7.81 -19.51
C MET A 125 -8.78 8.27 -19.83
N HIS A 126 -8.96 9.54 -20.18
CA HIS A 126 -10.23 10.11 -20.63
C HIS A 126 -10.48 9.99 -22.14
N GLY A 127 -9.60 9.32 -22.89
CA GLY A 127 -9.73 9.09 -24.33
C GLY A 127 -9.68 10.36 -25.18
N ARG A 128 -9.10 11.46 -24.64
CA ARG A 128 -9.00 12.77 -25.30
C ARG A 128 -7.74 12.89 -26.17
N LEU A 129 -6.75 12.02 -25.96
CA LEU A 129 -5.51 11.96 -26.73
C LEU A 129 -5.56 10.84 -27.77
N ASN A 130 -5.76 11.20 -29.04
CA ASN A 130 -5.53 10.30 -30.17
C ASN A 130 -4.01 10.18 -30.39
N TRP A 131 -3.46 8.99 -30.21
CA TRP A 131 -2.04 8.63 -30.34
C TRP A 131 -1.49 8.73 -31.79
N MET A 132 -2.20 9.40 -32.71
CA MET A 132 -1.86 9.51 -34.14
C MET A 132 -1.17 10.82 -34.55
N SER A 133 -0.50 11.52 -33.63
CA SER A 133 0.32 12.68 -33.99
C SER A 133 1.75 12.55 -33.47
N PRO A 134 2.75 12.27 -34.33
CA PRO A 134 4.15 12.31 -33.94
C PRO A 134 4.61 13.77 -33.91
N SER A 135 4.51 14.41 -32.75
CA SER A 135 5.25 15.65 -32.49
C SER A 135 6.66 15.29 -32.02
N MET A 136 7.55 14.99 -32.96
CA MET A 136 9.00 15.00 -32.73
C MET A 136 9.50 16.46 -32.78
N PRO A 137 10.13 17.00 -31.74
CA PRO A 137 10.81 18.28 -31.83
C PRO A 137 12.20 18.13 -32.46
N GLY A 138 12.45 18.87 -33.54
CA GLY A 138 13.77 19.41 -33.88
C GLY A 138 14.84 18.44 -34.39
N VAL A 139 14.73 18.01 -35.65
CA VAL A 139 15.92 17.64 -36.43
C VAL A 139 16.48 18.93 -37.03
N LEU A 140 17.66 19.33 -36.56
CA LEU A 140 18.46 20.42 -37.13
C LEU A 140 18.76 20.12 -38.61
N GLN A 141 18.22 20.92 -39.52
CA GLN A 141 18.76 21.04 -40.89
C GLN A 141 20.06 21.84 -40.81
N MET A 142 21.21 21.18 -40.94
CA MET A 142 22.43 21.80 -41.42
C MET A 142 22.39 21.76 -42.95
N ASN A 143 22.16 22.92 -43.55
CA ASN A 143 22.34 23.11 -45.00
C ASN A 143 23.84 23.14 -45.33
N SER A 144 24.17 22.52 -46.46
CA SER A 144 25.48 22.51 -47.12
C SER A 144 25.92 23.89 -47.60
#